data_AF-A0A5S3P4U4-F1
#
_entry.id   AF-A0A5S3P4U4-F1
#
_cell.length_a   1.000
_cell.length_b   1.000
_cell.length_c   1.000
_cell.angle_alpha   90.00
_cell.angle_beta   90.00
_cell.angle_gamma   90.00
#
_symmetry.space_group_name_H-M   'P 1'
#
loop_
_entity.id
_entity.type
_entity.pdbx_description
1 polymer ?
#
loop_
_entity_poly.entity_id
_entity_poly.type
_entity_poly.pdbx_seq_one_letter_code
_entity_poly.pdbx_strand_id
1 'polypeptide(L)'
;MTEDEARQVELVRAIEVEDRQGGLLTREDREQADAYARSAGAAGSGRKAQDRFIALRGSFAATRLATRHPGIAAMLARSRWPRWLSLALPLLALVAGFLANEFGTGKRLDLLAVPLLGTIAWNVLVYLWLLVTALTGSGDRGAARLSRTAARAAGLGSNRDLERGTPLHRAIGAFQERWAQLSAPLASARAARTLHLGAALFALGLIGGIYLRALVIEYRAGWESTFLGPEAVNTVLTAVLGPASMATGVAIPDVAGVAAMRWTGPQTGGVNAGPWIYLYTATVVALVVIPRMVLAAWQGAKAFRLARHFPVAGREDFYIRRLLRGAGGPPANARITPYAYHPGEETRRRLAAVLRDALGDGAQIRFDEAVDYGAEEGWITAHPPSPEDDYHVLLFTLSATPEAENHGALADELAARIAQDAPGCVTAALLDETPFRAHFAGQAGLDERMATRLEAWRSVLSSAGIVPLGVDLSHEADEALAQRIESGLLPDGALRG
;
A
#
# COMPACT_ATOMS: atom_id res chain seq x y z
N MET A 1 -4.91 13.15 -2.90
CA MET A 1 -6.27 12.60 -3.04
C MET A 1 -6.75 12.00 -1.72
N THR A 2 -8.05 11.84 -1.52
CA THR A 2 -8.64 11.12 -0.39
C THR A 2 -8.58 9.59 -0.59
N GLU A 3 -8.71 8.81 0.48
CA GLU A 3 -8.77 7.33 0.43
C GLU A 3 -9.89 6.82 -0.51
N ASP A 4 -11.05 7.45 -0.50
CA ASP A 4 -12.19 7.03 -1.32
C ASP A 4 -11.93 7.26 -2.81
N GLU A 5 -11.39 8.43 -3.17
CA GLU A 5 -11.01 8.75 -4.55
C GLU A 5 -9.87 7.84 -5.04
N ALA A 6 -8.82 7.68 -4.23
CA ALA A 6 -7.68 6.82 -4.52
C ALA A 6 -8.13 5.39 -4.86
N ARG A 7 -9.06 4.86 -4.06
CA ARG A 7 -9.58 3.52 -4.27
C ARG A 7 -10.37 3.36 -5.57
N GLN A 8 -11.16 4.35 -5.94
CA GLN A 8 -11.88 4.33 -7.21
C GLN A 8 -10.90 4.38 -8.39
N VAL A 9 -9.86 5.20 -8.30
CA VAL A 9 -8.80 5.29 -9.31
C VAL A 9 -8.06 3.95 -9.45
N GLU A 10 -7.64 3.33 -8.34
CA GLU A 10 -6.93 2.04 -8.39
C GLU A 10 -7.81 0.91 -8.91
N LEU A 11 -9.12 0.93 -8.64
CA LEU A 11 -10.06 -0.03 -9.24
C LEU A 11 -10.15 0.17 -10.75
N VAL A 12 -10.35 1.40 -11.20
CA VAL A 12 -10.48 1.73 -12.63
C VAL A 12 -9.19 1.38 -13.35
N ARG A 13 -8.03 1.69 -12.76
CA ARG A 13 -6.73 1.25 -13.25
C ARG A 13 -6.71 -0.26 -13.46
N ALA A 14 -6.97 -1.04 -12.41
CA ALA A 14 -6.89 -2.49 -12.51
C ALA A 14 -7.81 -3.08 -13.60
N ILE A 15 -8.98 -2.46 -13.81
CA ILE A 15 -9.91 -2.84 -14.88
C ILE A 15 -9.36 -2.44 -16.24
N GLU A 16 -8.92 -1.20 -16.45
CA GLU A 16 -8.41 -0.74 -17.75
C GLU A 16 -7.16 -1.49 -18.20
N VAL A 17 -6.35 -1.97 -17.25
CA VAL A 17 -5.17 -2.78 -17.51
C VAL A 17 -5.52 -4.19 -17.97
N GLU A 18 -6.52 -4.82 -17.35
CA GLU A 18 -6.95 -6.19 -17.70
C GLU A 18 -7.97 -6.23 -18.84
N ASP A 19 -8.74 -5.16 -19.06
CA ASP A 19 -9.80 -5.02 -20.07
C ASP A 19 -9.27 -4.33 -21.35
N ARG A 20 -8.28 -4.96 -21.99
CA ARG A 20 -7.67 -4.42 -23.23
C ARG A 20 -8.66 -4.28 -24.39
N GLN A 21 -9.64 -5.19 -24.45
CA GLN A 21 -10.66 -5.21 -25.51
C GLN A 21 -11.79 -4.21 -25.27
N GLY A 22 -11.84 -3.57 -24.08
CA GLY A 22 -12.88 -2.60 -23.74
C GLY A 22 -14.26 -3.22 -23.56
N GLY A 23 -14.32 -4.47 -23.09
CA GLY A 23 -15.57 -5.20 -22.87
C GLY A 23 -16.29 -4.81 -21.57
N LEU A 24 -15.56 -4.38 -20.54
CA LEU A 24 -16.11 -3.94 -19.25
C LEU A 24 -16.33 -2.43 -19.24
N LEU A 25 -15.27 -1.68 -19.59
CA LEU A 25 -15.30 -0.23 -19.74
C LEU A 25 -14.95 0.10 -21.20
N THR A 26 -15.97 0.45 -21.99
CA THR A 26 -15.81 0.66 -23.43
C THR A 26 -14.95 1.88 -23.73
N ARG A 27 -14.43 1.99 -24.95
CA ARG A 27 -13.68 3.18 -25.38
C ARG A 27 -14.50 4.46 -25.19
N GLU A 28 -15.77 4.43 -25.58
CA GLU A 28 -16.71 5.54 -25.38
C GLU A 28 -16.87 5.89 -23.89
N ASP A 29 -16.98 4.90 -22.99
CA ASP A 29 -17.06 5.19 -21.55
C ASP A 29 -15.80 5.88 -21.02
N ARG A 30 -14.61 5.47 -21.51
CA ARG A 30 -13.33 6.08 -21.14
C ARG A 30 -13.23 7.51 -21.64
N GLU A 31 -13.60 7.76 -22.91
CA GLU A 31 -13.64 9.09 -23.50
C GLU A 31 -14.63 10.02 -22.78
N GLN A 32 -15.80 9.50 -22.40
CA GLN A 32 -16.78 10.24 -21.59
C GLN A 32 -16.23 10.57 -20.21
N ALA A 33 -15.50 9.65 -19.57
CA ALA A 33 -14.85 9.90 -18.29
C ALA A 33 -13.79 11.00 -18.40
N ASP A 34 -13.00 11.00 -19.49
CA ASP A 34 -12.01 12.03 -19.78
C ASP A 34 -12.64 13.39 -20.07
N ALA A 35 -13.71 13.42 -20.88
CA ALA A 35 -14.46 14.64 -21.16
C ALA A 35 -15.12 15.22 -19.90
N TYR A 36 -15.69 14.37 -19.04
CA TYR A 36 -16.25 14.77 -17.75
C TYR A 36 -15.17 15.35 -16.85
N ALA A 37 -14.03 14.66 -16.70
CA ALA A 37 -12.94 15.12 -15.85
C ALA A 37 -12.30 16.41 -16.36
N ARG A 38 -12.18 16.60 -17.69
CA ARG A 38 -11.72 17.85 -18.29
C ARG A 38 -12.69 18.99 -18.00
N SER A 39 -13.99 18.81 -18.27
CA SER A 39 -14.99 19.87 -18.06
C SER A 39 -15.18 20.23 -16.58
N ALA A 40 -15.21 19.25 -15.67
CA ALA A 40 -15.38 19.47 -14.24
C ALA A 40 -14.07 19.85 -13.51
N GLY A 41 -12.92 19.59 -14.13
CA GLY A 41 -11.57 19.82 -13.59
C GLY A 41 -10.82 21.01 -14.18
N ALA A 42 -11.38 21.71 -15.18
CA ALA A 42 -10.72 22.74 -16.00
C ALA A 42 -10.12 23.97 -15.25
N ALA A 43 -10.31 24.10 -13.94
CA ALA A 43 -9.79 25.24 -13.19
C ALA A 43 -8.38 24.96 -12.62
N GLY A 44 -7.35 25.35 -13.38
CA GLY A 44 -5.98 25.53 -12.88
C GLY A 44 -4.91 24.62 -13.51
N SER A 45 -3.64 24.97 -13.28
CA SER A 45 -2.46 24.20 -13.70
C SER A 45 -1.71 23.60 -12.50
N GLY A 46 -0.91 22.57 -12.76
CA GLY A 46 -0.04 21.93 -11.76
C GLY A 46 -0.64 20.71 -11.05
N ARG A 47 0.08 20.21 -10.04
CA ARG A 47 -0.17 18.91 -9.37
C ARG A 47 -1.60 18.77 -8.81
N LYS A 48 -2.14 19.81 -8.20
CA LYS A 48 -3.50 19.77 -7.62
C LYS A 48 -4.59 19.61 -8.69
N ALA A 49 -4.42 20.26 -9.85
CA ALA A 49 -5.35 20.13 -10.97
C ALA A 49 -5.31 18.71 -11.56
N GLN A 50 -4.11 18.12 -11.64
CA GLN A 50 -3.90 16.75 -12.10
C GLN A 50 -4.51 15.71 -11.15
N ASP A 51 -4.24 15.83 -9.84
CA ASP A 51 -4.86 14.97 -8.82
C ASP A 51 -6.40 15.05 -8.91
N ARG A 52 -6.95 16.25 -9.14
CA ARG A 52 -8.39 16.47 -9.28
C ARG A 52 -8.93 15.85 -10.56
N PHE A 53 -8.24 16.00 -11.69
CA PHE A 53 -8.60 15.35 -12.96
C PHE A 53 -8.68 13.83 -12.79
N ILE A 54 -7.63 13.22 -12.22
CA ILE A 54 -7.54 11.78 -11.98
C ILE A 54 -8.68 11.32 -11.05
N ALA A 55 -8.95 12.06 -9.97
CA ALA A 55 -10.04 11.76 -9.04
C ALA A 55 -11.42 11.79 -9.72
N LEU A 56 -11.71 12.85 -10.49
CA LEU A 56 -12.99 13.01 -11.18
C LEU A 56 -13.19 11.91 -12.23
N ARG A 57 -12.17 11.63 -13.05
CA ARG A 57 -12.19 10.55 -14.04
C ARG A 57 -12.45 9.20 -13.40
N GLY A 58 -11.67 8.87 -12.37
CA GLY A 58 -11.79 7.61 -11.63
C GLY A 58 -13.17 7.45 -10.99
N SER A 59 -13.72 8.53 -10.41
CA SER A 59 -15.06 8.50 -9.83
C SER A 59 -16.15 8.24 -10.86
N PHE A 60 -16.09 8.90 -12.02
CA PHE A 60 -17.05 8.73 -13.11
C PHE A 60 -17.03 7.29 -13.65
N ALA A 61 -15.83 6.79 -13.97
CA ALA A 61 -15.64 5.44 -14.48
C ALA A 61 -16.07 4.38 -13.45
N ALA A 62 -15.72 4.56 -12.17
CA ALA A 62 -16.13 3.65 -11.11
C ALA A 62 -17.66 3.61 -10.92
N THR A 63 -18.35 4.75 -11.04
CA THR A 63 -19.82 4.82 -10.98
C THR A 63 -20.46 4.13 -12.18
N ARG A 64 -19.95 4.36 -13.40
CA ARG A 64 -20.38 3.63 -14.62
C ARG A 64 -20.24 2.12 -14.43
N LEU A 65 -19.08 1.67 -13.95
CA LEU A 65 -18.78 0.27 -13.67
C LEU A 65 -19.73 -0.33 -12.62
N ALA A 66 -19.96 0.37 -11.51
CA ALA A 66 -20.87 -0.07 -10.46
C ALA A 66 -22.32 -0.18 -10.94
N THR A 67 -22.73 0.64 -11.92
CA THR A 67 -24.07 0.59 -12.51
C THR A 67 -24.27 -0.66 -13.37
N ARG A 68 -23.24 -1.07 -14.14
CA ARG A 68 -23.29 -2.29 -14.97
C ARG A 68 -23.02 -3.57 -14.19
N HIS A 69 -22.20 -3.47 -13.15
CA HIS A 69 -21.77 -4.60 -12.32
C HIS A 69 -22.00 -4.29 -10.83
N PRO A 70 -23.19 -4.56 -10.28
CA PRO A 70 -23.53 -4.19 -8.89
C PRO A 70 -22.61 -4.82 -7.84
N GLY A 71 -21.97 -5.96 -8.16
CA GLY A 71 -20.94 -6.57 -7.31
C GLY A 71 -19.74 -5.67 -7.03
N ILE A 72 -19.40 -4.74 -7.93
CA ILE A 72 -18.30 -3.78 -7.75
C ILE A 72 -18.60 -2.82 -6.60
N ALA A 73 -19.84 -2.33 -6.48
CA ALA A 73 -20.23 -1.44 -5.38
C ALA A 73 -20.08 -2.14 -4.02
N ALA A 74 -20.55 -3.39 -3.93
CA ALA A 74 -20.41 -4.21 -2.73
C ALA A 74 -18.93 -4.50 -2.40
N MET A 75 -18.11 -4.78 -3.41
CA MET A 75 -16.67 -5.01 -3.25
C MET A 75 -15.94 -3.74 -2.75
N LEU A 76 -16.23 -2.58 -3.34
CA LEU A 76 -15.68 -1.30 -2.89
C LEU A 76 -16.10 -0.97 -1.45
N ALA A 77 -17.34 -1.28 -1.08
CA ALA A 77 -17.82 -1.12 0.29
C ALA A 77 -17.08 -2.05 1.26
N ARG A 78 -16.89 -3.33 0.89
CA ARG A 78 -16.15 -4.32 1.69
C ARG A 78 -14.69 -3.91 1.89
N SER A 79 -14.03 -3.37 0.87
CA SER A 79 -12.65 -2.84 0.93
C SER A 79 -12.44 -1.71 1.95
N ARG A 80 -13.53 -1.11 2.49
CA ARG A 80 -13.44 -0.09 3.55
C ARG A 80 -12.97 -0.71 4.86
N TRP A 81 -12.19 0.05 5.62
CA TRP A 81 -11.95 -0.30 7.02
C TRP A 81 -13.29 -0.41 7.77
N PRO A 82 -13.57 -1.52 8.48
CA PRO A 82 -14.82 -1.70 9.20
C PRO A 82 -14.93 -0.69 10.33
N ARG A 83 -15.75 0.35 10.16
CA ARG A 83 -15.94 1.42 11.16
C ARG A 83 -16.42 0.87 12.49
N TRP A 84 -17.24 -0.18 12.48
CA TRP A 84 -17.73 -0.84 13.69
C TRP A 84 -16.58 -1.37 14.56
N LEU A 85 -15.49 -1.87 13.96
CA LEU A 85 -14.34 -2.39 14.71
C LEU A 85 -13.68 -1.30 15.57
N SER A 86 -13.72 -0.05 15.08
CA SER A 86 -13.14 1.11 15.77
C SER A 86 -13.94 1.54 17.00
N LEU A 87 -15.17 1.05 17.15
CA LEU A 87 -16.11 1.39 18.23
C LEU A 87 -16.40 0.18 19.13
N ALA A 88 -16.74 -0.95 18.51
CA ALA A 88 -17.11 -2.18 19.22
C ALA A 88 -15.93 -2.73 20.02
N LEU A 89 -14.72 -2.78 19.46
CA LEU A 89 -13.58 -3.37 20.16
C LEU A 89 -13.20 -2.58 21.43
N PRO A 90 -13.08 -1.24 21.40
CA PRO A 90 -12.84 -0.49 22.62
C PRO A 90 -13.99 -0.55 23.63
N LEU A 91 -15.24 -0.59 23.18
CA LEU A 91 -16.40 -0.75 24.06
C LEU A 91 -16.43 -2.13 24.73
N LEU A 92 -16.14 -3.19 23.98
CA LEU A 92 -15.99 -4.54 24.53
C LEU A 92 -14.84 -4.59 25.54
N ALA A 93 -13.75 -3.89 25.29
CA ALA A 93 -12.64 -3.79 26.24
C ALA A 93 -13.05 -3.06 27.54
N LEU A 94 -13.85 -1.98 27.46
CA LEU A 94 -14.43 -1.31 28.63
C LEU A 94 -15.26 -2.28 29.48
N VAL A 95 -16.17 -3.00 28.84
CA VAL A 95 -17.05 -3.98 29.51
C VAL A 95 -16.22 -5.12 30.11
N ALA A 96 -15.25 -5.65 29.37
CA ALA A 96 -14.35 -6.68 29.86
C ALA A 96 -13.53 -6.20 31.07
N GLY A 97 -13.04 -4.96 31.07
CA GLY A 97 -12.34 -4.37 32.20
C GLY A 97 -13.24 -4.23 33.43
N PHE A 98 -14.48 -3.79 33.23
CA PHE A 98 -15.47 -3.72 34.32
C PHE A 98 -15.77 -5.10 34.93
N LEU A 99 -15.99 -6.11 34.07
CA LEU A 99 -16.28 -7.48 34.49
C LEU A 99 -15.06 -8.21 35.05
N ALA A 100 -13.83 -7.76 34.76
CA ALA A 100 -12.61 -8.39 35.28
C ALA A 100 -12.56 -8.38 36.82
N ASN A 101 -13.26 -7.44 37.45
CA ASN A 101 -13.38 -7.41 38.90
C ASN A 101 -14.30 -8.52 39.46
N GLU A 102 -15.20 -9.13 38.66
CA GLU A 102 -16.17 -10.15 39.13
C GLU A 102 -15.51 -11.47 39.53
N PHE A 103 -14.27 -11.71 39.12
CA PHE A 103 -13.54 -12.94 39.42
C PHE A 103 -12.91 -12.98 40.83
N GLY A 104 -13.15 -11.97 41.68
CA GLY A 104 -12.70 -11.92 43.07
C GLY A 104 -13.85 -12.04 44.08
N THR A 105 -13.95 -13.18 44.76
CA THR A 105 -15.08 -13.55 45.64
C THR A 105 -15.02 -12.97 47.07
N GLY A 106 -14.62 -11.71 47.27
CA GLY A 106 -14.62 -11.13 48.63
C GLY A 106 -14.56 -9.59 48.75
N LYS A 107 -14.86 -9.09 49.96
CA LYS A 107 -14.73 -7.67 50.38
C LYS A 107 -13.27 -7.21 50.54
N ARG A 108 -12.32 -7.88 49.88
CA ARG A 108 -10.88 -7.69 50.04
C ARG A 108 -10.30 -7.12 48.77
N LEU A 109 -9.52 -6.06 48.92
CA LEU A 109 -8.62 -5.58 47.90
C LEU A 109 -7.24 -6.14 48.22
N ASP A 110 -6.81 -7.15 47.46
CA ASP A 110 -5.42 -7.61 47.54
C ASP A 110 -4.50 -6.58 46.89
N LEU A 111 -3.55 -6.03 47.66
CA LEU A 111 -2.57 -5.08 47.16
C LEU A 111 -1.60 -5.71 46.16
N LEU A 112 -1.50 -7.04 46.12
CA LEU A 112 -0.75 -7.77 45.11
C LEU A 112 -1.66 -8.33 44.00
N ALA A 113 -2.90 -7.87 43.90
CA ALA A 113 -3.88 -8.40 42.97
C ALA A 113 -3.34 -8.44 41.52
N VAL A 114 -3.38 -9.64 40.95
CA VAL A 114 -2.89 -9.97 39.61
C VAL A 114 -3.47 -9.05 38.52
N PRO A 115 -4.76 -8.64 38.53
CA PRO A 115 -5.31 -7.79 37.48
C PRO A 115 -4.68 -6.40 37.38
N LEU A 116 -4.45 -5.71 38.52
CA LEU A 116 -3.91 -4.34 38.53
C LEU A 116 -2.42 -4.32 38.21
N LEU A 117 -1.63 -5.13 38.93
CA LEU A 117 -0.18 -5.23 38.70
C LEU A 117 0.12 -5.81 37.32
N GLY A 118 -0.64 -6.81 36.88
CA GLY A 118 -0.53 -7.38 35.54
C GLY A 118 -0.82 -6.35 34.45
N THR A 119 -1.84 -5.51 34.63
CA THR A 119 -2.15 -4.41 33.70
C THR A 119 -1.00 -3.41 33.61
N ILE A 120 -0.43 -3.00 34.75
CA ILE A 120 0.71 -2.06 34.78
C ILE A 120 1.93 -2.69 34.10
N ALA A 121 2.31 -3.91 34.51
CA ALA A 121 3.46 -4.63 33.96
C ALA A 121 3.35 -4.84 32.44
N TRP A 122 2.18 -5.28 31.96
CA TRP A 122 1.93 -5.44 30.53
C TRP A 122 2.06 -4.12 29.77
N ASN A 123 1.59 -3.00 30.35
CA ASN A 123 1.75 -1.70 29.71
C ASN A 123 3.22 -1.28 29.60
N VAL A 124 4.00 -1.46 30.67
CA VAL A 124 5.45 -1.21 30.65
C VAL A 124 6.14 -2.04 29.57
N LEU A 125 5.83 -3.34 29.47
CA LEU A 125 6.37 -4.21 28.43
C LEU A 125 6.03 -3.71 27.01
N VAL A 126 4.78 -3.28 26.79
CA VAL A 126 4.38 -2.72 25.50
C VAL A 126 5.11 -1.41 25.20
N TYR A 127 5.34 -0.54 26.18
CA TYR A 127 6.10 0.69 25.96
C TYR A 127 7.57 0.43 25.65
N LEU A 128 8.19 -0.53 26.34
CA LEU A 128 9.54 -1.00 26.03
C LEU A 128 9.61 -1.57 24.60
N TRP A 129 8.63 -2.38 24.22
CA TRP A 129 8.55 -2.92 22.87
C TRP A 129 8.38 -1.82 21.80
N LEU A 130 7.52 -0.82 22.05
CA LEU A 130 7.36 0.33 21.16
C LEU A 130 8.65 1.16 21.05
N LEU A 131 9.38 1.34 22.15
CA LEU A 131 10.65 2.04 22.15
C LEU A 131 11.72 1.28 21.35
N VAL A 132 11.87 -0.03 21.58
CA VAL A 132 12.82 -0.87 20.84
C VAL A 132 12.48 -0.91 19.35
N THR A 133 11.21 -1.06 18.99
CA THR A 133 10.80 -1.09 17.57
C THR A 133 10.98 0.26 16.86
N ALA A 134 10.83 1.38 17.59
CA ALA A 134 11.16 2.70 17.07
C ALA A 134 12.66 2.89 16.86
N LEU A 135 13.50 2.45 17.79
CA LEU A 135 14.96 2.57 17.69
C LEU A 135 15.57 1.66 16.62
N THR A 136 14.99 0.47 16.41
CA THR A 136 15.48 -0.51 15.43
C THR A 136 14.87 -0.36 14.03
N GLY A 137 13.95 0.60 13.83
CA GLY A 137 13.23 0.80 12.57
C GLY A 137 12.38 -0.41 12.11
N SER A 138 12.21 -1.42 12.97
CA SER A 138 11.60 -2.71 12.61
C SER A 138 10.07 -2.72 12.75
N GLY A 139 9.48 -1.66 13.30
CA GLY A 139 8.04 -1.56 13.57
C GLY A 139 7.14 -1.66 12.33
N ASP A 140 7.57 -1.11 11.19
CA ASP A 140 6.73 -1.08 9.98
C ASP A 140 6.58 -2.47 9.33
N ARG A 141 7.57 -3.36 9.46
CA ARG A 141 7.55 -4.70 8.85
C ARG A 141 6.57 -5.66 9.57
N GLY A 142 6.51 -5.58 10.91
CA GLY A 142 5.62 -6.41 11.73
C GLY A 142 4.15 -5.99 11.61
N ALA A 143 3.87 -4.69 11.67
CA ALA A 143 2.52 -4.14 11.52
C ALA A 143 1.92 -4.44 10.13
N ALA A 144 2.74 -4.41 9.07
CA ALA A 144 2.32 -4.74 7.71
C ALA A 144 2.00 -6.23 7.48
N ARG A 145 2.55 -7.15 8.29
CA ARG A 145 2.19 -8.59 8.23
C ARG A 145 0.87 -8.85 8.96
N LEU A 146 0.70 -8.24 10.13
CA LEU A 146 -0.52 -8.40 10.93
C LEU A 146 -1.75 -7.75 10.29
N SER A 147 -1.58 -6.61 9.60
CA SER A 147 -2.66 -5.98 8.83
C SER A 147 -3.08 -6.83 7.62
N ARG A 148 -2.12 -7.49 6.94
CA ARG A 148 -2.40 -8.43 5.84
C ARG A 148 -3.16 -9.67 6.30
N THR A 149 -2.82 -10.24 7.46
CA THR A 149 -3.56 -11.40 8.01
C THR A 149 -4.93 -10.99 8.54
N ALA A 150 -5.05 -9.86 9.22
CA ALA A 150 -6.35 -9.34 9.68
C ALA A 150 -7.28 -8.99 8.51
N ALA A 151 -6.74 -8.43 7.42
CA ALA A 151 -7.51 -8.15 6.20
C ALA A 151 -8.02 -9.45 5.54
N ARG A 152 -7.16 -10.48 5.45
CA ARG A 152 -7.55 -11.81 4.96
C ARG A 152 -8.62 -12.47 5.86
N ALA A 153 -8.46 -12.37 7.18
CA ALA A 153 -9.41 -12.92 8.15
C ALA A 153 -10.77 -12.20 8.15
N ALA A 154 -10.80 -10.90 7.85
CA ALA A 154 -12.02 -10.11 7.73
C ALA A 154 -12.84 -10.40 6.45
N GLY A 155 -12.48 -11.44 5.68
CA GLY A 155 -13.23 -11.85 4.49
C GLY A 155 -13.04 -10.92 3.27
N LEU A 156 -12.06 -10.02 3.30
CA LEU A 156 -11.73 -9.11 2.20
C LEU A 156 -11.23 -9.82 0.92
N GLY A 157 -11.02 -11.14 0.97
CA GLY A 157 -10.59 -11.97 -0.17
C GLY A 157 -11.62 -13.01 -0.65
N SER A 158 -12.85 -13.01 -0.14
CA SER A 158 -13.88 -13.96 -0.58
C SER A 158 -14.60 -13.47 -1.84
N ASN A 159 -13.95 -13.60 -3.01
CA ASN A 159 -14.59 -13.43 -4.33
C ASN A 159 -15.40 -14.69 -4.70
N ARG A 160 -16.31 -15.12 -3.82
CA ARG A 160 -17.15 -16.31 -4.07
C ARG A 160 -18.20 -16.07 -5.16
N ASP A 161 -18.54 -14.81 -5.42
CA ASP A 161 -19.65 -14.43 -6.30
C ASP A 161 -19.21 -14.07 -7.74
N LEU A 162 -17.91 -14.17 -8.07
CA LEU A 162 -17.39 -13.83 -9.40
C LEU A 162 -16.94 -15.10 -10.13
N GLU A 163 -17.40 -15.26 -11.37
CA GLU A 163 -16.95 -16.34 -12.25
C GLU A 163 -15.43 -16.28 -12.44
N ARG A 164 -14.76 -17.36 -12.05
CA ARG A 164 -13.29 -17.48 -12.12
C ARG A 164 -12.87 -17.49 -13.60
N GLY A 165 -11.77 -16.79 -13.91
CA GLY A 165 -11.19 -16.74 -15.26
C GLY A 165 -11.66 -15.56 -16.12
N THR A 166 -12.68 -14.82 -15.70
CA THR A 166 -13.12 -13.59 -16.39
C THR A 166 -12.10 -12.45 -16.24
N PRO A 167 -11.99 -11.52 -17.22
CA PRO A 167 -11.15 -10.32 -17.09
C PRO A 167 -11.47 -9.51 -15.83
N LEU A 168 -12.76 -9.43 -15.46
CA LEU A 168 -13.20 -8.75 -14.26
C LEU A 168 -12.65 -9.41 -12.98
N HIS A 169 -12.60 -10.74 -12.91
CA HIS A 169 -12.04 -11.46 -11.77
C HIS A 169 -10.54 -11.17 -11.60
N ARG A 170 -9.77 -11.17 -12.70
CA ARG A 170 -8.34 -10.82 -12.67
C ARG A 170 -8.11 -9.37 -12.25
N ALA A 171 -8.88 -8.44 -12.80
CA ALA A 171 -8.82 -7.02 -12.43
C ALA A 171 -9.08 -6.80 -10.94
N ILE A 172 -10.09 -7.48 -10.40
CA ILE A 172 -10.41 -7.38 -8.97
C ILE A 172 -9.31 -7.98 -8.10
N GLY A 173 -8.71 -9.10 -8.51
CA GLY A 173 -7.56 -9.69 -7.81
C GLY A 173 -6.37 -8.73 -7.75
N ALA A 174 -6.00 -8.15 -8.90
CA ALA A 174 -4.92 -7.17 -8.99
C ALA A 174 -5.21 -5.92 -8.14
N PHE A 175 -6.44 -5.41 -8.19
CA PHE A 175 -6.89 -4.30 -7.34
C PHE A 175 -6.76 -4.64 -5.85
N GLN A 176 -7.23 -5.80 -5.40
CA GLN A 176 -7.21 -6.19 -3.99
C GLN A 176 -5.78 -6.28 -3.46
N GLU A 177 -4.87 -6.88 -4.24
CA GLU A 177 -3.46 -7.00 -3.88
C GLU A 177 -2.79 -5.63 -3.75
N ARG A 178 -2.94 -4.79 -4.78
CA ARG A 178 -2.37 -3.45 -4.80
C ARG A 178 -2.96 -2.56 -3.71
N TRP A 179 -4.28 -2.59 -3.53
CA TRP A 179 -4.97 -1.83 -2.49
C TRP A 179 -4.53 -2.25 -1.08
N ALA A 180 -4.31 -3.55 -0.84
CA ALA A 180 -3.82 -4.04 0.44
C ALA A 180 -2.41 -3.51 0.76
N GLN A 181 -1.55 -3.37 -0.26
CA GLN A 181 -0.21 -2.80 -0.10
C GLN A 181 -0.28 -1.28 0.16
N LEU A 182 -1.02 -0.54 -0.66
CA LEU A 182 -1.15 0.92 -0.54
C LEU A 182 -1.84 1.35 0.76
N SER A 183 -2.87 0.63 1.19
CA SER A 183 -3.64 0.97 2.39
C SER A 183 -3.02 0.47 3.70
N ALA A 184 -1.93 -0.33 3.66
CA ALA A 184 -1.31 -0.92 4.85
C ALA A 184 -0.87 0.11 5.93
N PRO A 185 -0.26 1.26 5.58
CA PRO A 185 0.09 2.28 6.57
C PRO A 185 -1.13 2.92 7.26
N LEU A 186 -2.23 3.07 6.51
CA LEU A 186 -3.48 3.61 7.04
C LEU A 186 -4.21 2.57 7.91
N ALA A 187 -4.30 1.33 7.45
CA ALA A 187 -4.90 0.22 8.19
C ALA A 187 -4.15 -0.04 9.52
N SER A 188 -2.81 -0.01 9.50
CA SER A 188 -2.00 -0.17 10.72
C SER A 188 -2.23 0.97 11.72
N ALA A 189 -2.29 2.22 11.27
CA ALA A 189 -2.60 3.36 12.14
C ALA A 189 -4.00 3.24 12.78
N ARG A 190 -5.00 2.79 12.01
CA ARG A 190 -6.37 2.55 12.54
C ARG A 190 -6.41 1.39 13.55
N ALA A 191 -5.71 0.30 13.27
CA ALA A 191 -5.59 -0.83 14.18
C ALA A 191 -4.91 -0.42 15.49
N ALA A 192 -3.77 0.26 15.40
CA ALA A 192 -3.02 0.76 16.55
C ALA A 192 -3.85 1.71 17.40
N ARG A 193 -4.53 2.69 16.78
CA ARG A 193 -5.47 3.58 17.48
C ARG A 193 -6.52 2.79 18.26
N THR A 194 -7.15 1.81 17.61
CA THR A 194 -8.22 1.01 18.21
C THR A 194 -7.70 0.20 19.39
N LEU A 195 -6.51 -0.41 19.28
CA LEU A 195 -5.89 -1.17 20.36
C LEU A 195 -5.49 -0.27 21.55
N HIS A 196 -4.92 0.90 21.30
CA HIS A 196 -4.58 1.85 22.36
C HIS A 196 -5.84 2.36 23.08
N LEU A 197 -6.88 2.71 22.33
CA LEU A 197 -8.15 3.14 22.91
C LEU A 197 -8.80 1.99 23.71
N GLY A 198 -8.78 0.76 23.19
CA GLY A 198 -9.28 -0.41 23.90
C GLY A 198 -8.52 -0.66 25.21
N ALA A 199 -7.19 -0.54 25.22
CA ALA A 199 -6.41 -0.69 26.44
C ALA A 199 -6.72 0.42 27.48
N ALA A 200 -6.89 1.67 27.03
CA ALA A 200 -7.27 2.77 27.92
C ALA A 200 -8.67 2.54 28.52
N LEU A 201 -9.64 2.14 27.69
CA LEU A 201 -11.00 1.88 28.13
C LEU A 201 -11.09 0.64 29.02
N PHE A 202 -10.31 -0.41 28.76
CA PHE A 202 -10.20 -1.56 29.67
C PHE A 202 -9.74 -1.12 31.06
N ALA A 203 -8.68 -0.32 31.14
CA ALA A 203 -8.19 0.20 32.42
C ALA A 203 -9.23 1.09 33.13
N LEU A 204 -9.95 1.93 32.38
CA LEU A 204 -11.05 2.73 32.93
C LEU A 204 -12.23 1.87 33.41
N GLY A 205 -12.55 0.80 32.69
CA GLY A 205 -13.57 -0.17 33.11
C GLY A 205 -13.18 -0.87 34.40
N LEU A 206 -11.92 -1.30 34.51
CA LEU A 206 -11.36 -1.92 35.71
C LEU A 206 -11.46 -0.97 36.91
N ILE A 207 -11.01 0.28 36.77
CA ILE A 207 -11.12 1.31 37.82
C ILE A 207 -12.59 1.58 38.16
N GLY A 208 -13.43 1.79 37.15
CA GLY A 208 -14.86 2.07 37.33
C GLY A 208 -15.60 0.96 38.07
N GLY A 209 -15.28 -0.30 37.78
CA GLY A 209 -15.84 -1.45 38.50
C GLY A 209 -15.43 -1.50 39.97
N ILE A 210 -14.18 -1.12 40.31
CA ILE A 210 -13.71 -1.03 41.70
C ILE A 210 -14.49 0.06 42.45
N TYR A 211 -14.58 1.27 41.88
CA TYR A 211 -15.30 2.38 42.52
C TYR A 211 -16.79 2.10 42.69
N LEU A 212 -17.45 1.53 41.67
CA LEU A 212 -18.88 1.21 41.76
C LEU A 212 -19.19 0.25 42.90
N ARG A 213 -18.33 -0.75 43.12
CA ARG A 213 -18.48 -1.68 44.25
C ARG A 213 -18.15 -1.03 45.57
N ALA A 214 -17.15 -0.15 45.61
CA ALA A 214 -16.76 0.57 46.82
C ALA A 214 -17.87 1.51 47.35
N LEU A 215 -18.89 1.82 46.54
CA LEU A 215 -20.09 2.54 47.00
C LEU A 215 -21.02 1.68 47.87
N VAL A 216 -21.03 0.37 47.68
CA VAL A 216 -21.98 -0.56 48.34
C VAL A 216 -21.27 -1.51 49.30
N ILE A 217 -19.96 -1.70 49.14
CA ILE A 217 -19.15 -2.65 49.89
C ILE A 217 -17.97 -1.92 50.54
N GLU A 218 -17.81 -2.08 51.85
CA GLU A 218 -16.59 -1.64 52.54
C GLU A 218 -15.42 -2.53 52.17
N TYR A 219 -14.55 -2.03 51.27
CA TYR A 219 -13.31 -2.70 50.91
C TYR A 219 -12.25 -2.51 51.99
N ARG A 220 -11.60 -3.60 52.35
CA ARG A 220 -10.35 -3.57 53.11
C ARG A 220 -9.18 -3.93 52.22
N ALA A 221 -8.12 -3.14 52.27
CA ALA A 221 -6.88 -3.37 51.54
C ALA A 221 -5.87 -4.10 52.42
N GLY A 222 -5.21 -5.10 51.86
CA GLY A 222 -4.18 -5.88 52.53
C GLY A 222 -3.47 -6.77 51.53
N TRP A 223 -2.49 -7.53 51.96
CA TRP A 223 -1.73 -8.41 51.07
C TRP A 223 -1.54 -9.79 51.68
N GLU A 224 -1.37 -10.77 50.81
CA GLU A 224 -0.91 -12.10 51.16
C GLU A 224 0.04 -12.63 50.09
N SER A 225 1.07 -13.36 50.51
CA SER A 225 1.98 -14.01 49.60
C SER A 225 2.59 -15.23 50.27
N THR A 226 2.72 -16.32 49.52
CA THR A 226 3.47 -17.51 49.91
C THR A 226 4.98 -17.27 49.82
N PHE A 227 5.41 -16.36 48.93
CA PHE A 227 6.83 -16.20 48.57
C PHE A 227 7.43 -14.87 49.04
N LEU A 228 6.62 -13.82 49.18
CA LEU A 228 7.11 -12.48 49.49
C LEU A 228 6.93 -12.14 50.98
N GLY A 229 7.98 -11.57 51.58
CA GLY A 229 7.94 -10.95 52.90
C GLY A 229 7.54 -9.47 52.86
N PRO A 230 7.27 -8.84 54.02
CA PRO A 230 6.85 -7.43 54.12
C PRO A 230 7.81 -6.44 53.43
N GLU A 231 9.12 -6.69 53.50
CA GLU A 231 10.16 -5.85 52.88
C GLU A 231 10.03 -5.85 51.35
N ALA A 232 9.85 -7.03 50.76
CA ALA A 232 9.67 -7.18 49.32
C ALA A 232 8.37 -6.54 48.85
N VAL A 233 7.28 -6.71 49.62
CA VAL A 233 5.99 -6.08 49.31
C VAL A 233 6.07 -4.56 49.40
N ASN A 234 6.69 -4.02 50.46
CA ASN A 234 6.92 -2.58 50.57
C ASN A 234 7.74 -2.03 49.39
N THR A 235 8.78 -2.76 48.97
CA THR A 235 9.61 -2.39 47.81
C THR A 235 8.78 -2.32 46.52
N VAL A 236 7.96 -3.35 46.26
CA VAL A 236 7.09 -3.38 45.07
C VAL A 236 6.06 -2.25 45.11
N LEU A 237 5.38 -2.05 46.25
CA LEU A 237 4.38 -0.99 46.40
C LEU A 237 5.01 0.39 46.25
N THR A 238 6.19 0.62 46.81
CA THR A 238 6.92 1.90 46.67
C THR A 238 7.36 2.12 45.22
N ALA A 239 7.86 1.08 44.53
CA ALA A 239 8.25 1.21 43.13
C ALA A 239 7.06 1.53 42.20
N VAL A 240 5.90 0.89 42.42
CA VAL A 240 4.72 1.02 41.55
C VAL A 240 3.86 2.24 41.92
N LEU A 241 3.65 2.49 43.20
CA LEU A 241 2.74 3.52 43.72
C LEU A 241 3.47 4.77 44.21
N GLY A 242 4.80 4.73 44.42
CA GLY A 242 5.59 5.86 44.92
C GLY A 242 5.39 7.16 44.13
N PRO A 243 5.46 7.15 42.78
CA PRO A 243 5.19 8.35 42.00
C PRO A 243 3.79 8.92 42.23
N ALA A 244 2.77 8.06 42.35
CA ALA A 244 1.40 8.48 42.67
C ALA A 244 1.30 9.00 44.11
N SER A 245 1.99 8.38 45.07
CA SER A 245 2.07 8.83 46.46
C SER A 245 2.65 10.23 46.57
N MET A 246 3.75 10.51 45.86
CA MET A 246 4.35 11.83 45.78
C MET A 246 3.40 12.86 45.16
N ALA A 247 2.70 12.50 44.09
CA ALA A 247 1.79 13.40 43.38
C ALA A 247 0.49 13.67 44.15
N THR A 248 0.00 12.70 44.92
CA THR A 248 -1.29 12.77 45.61
C THR A 248 -1.18 13.15 47.09
N GLY A 249 0.01 13.05 47.68
CA GLY A 249 0.23 13.23 49.12
C GLY A 249 -0.24 12.05 49.98
N VAL A 250 -0.77 10.98 49.39
CA VAL A 250 -1.17 9.77 50.13
C VAL A 250 0.06 8.93 50.43
N ALA A 251 0.45 8.86 51.71
CA ALA A 251 1.65 8.14 52.13
C ALA A 251 1.52 6.61 51.96
N ILE A 252 2.60 5.98 51.50
CA ILE A 252 2.78 4.53 51.56
C ILE A 252 3.39 4.20 52.93
N PRO A 253 2.80 3.27 53.73
CA PRO A 253 3.36 2.90 55.02
C PRO A 253 4.78 2.33 54.91
N ASP A 254 5.55 2.46 55.99
CA ASP A 254 6.85 1.81 56.12
C ASP A 254 6.72 0.28 56.19
N VAL A 255 7.85 -0.44 56.29
CA VAL A 255 7.86 -1.91 56.31
C VAL A 255 7.01 -2.48 57.45
N ALA A 256 7.04 -1.86 58.63
CA ALA A 256 6.23 -2.28 59.78
C ALA A 256 4.74 -2.07 59.52
N GLY A 257 4.35 -0.93 58.94
CA GLY A 257 2.99 -0.66 58.50
C GLY A 257 2.52 -1.63 57.42
N VAL A 258 3.38 -1.99 56.47
CA VAL A 258 3.09 -3.04 55.46
C VAL A 258 2.91 -4.40 56.11
N ALA A 259 3.76 -4.79 57.06
CA ALA A 259 3.61 -6.05 57.79
C ALA A 259 2.26 -6.13 58.52
N ALA A 260 1.81 -5.02 59.13
CA ALA A 260 0.53 -4.95 59.83
C ALA A 260 -0.71 -5.07 58.91
N MET A 261 -0.57 -4.78 57.61
CA MET A 261 -1.64 -4.93 56.61
C MET A 261 -1.80 -6.35 56.07
N ARG A 262 -0.93 -7.29 56.46
CA ARG A 262 -1.00 -8.69 55.99
C ARG A 262 -2.31 -9.34 56.42
N TRP A 263 -2.93 -10.10 55.53
CA TRP A 263 -4.11 -10.91 55.89
C TRP A 263 -3.70 -12.04 56.84
N THR A 264 -4.37 -12.14 57.99
CA THR A 264 -4.08 -13.16 59.02
C THR A 264 -5.19 -14.19 59.21
N GLY A 265 -6.33 -14.01 58.53
CA GLY A 265 -7.49 -14.90 58.57
C GLY A 265 -8.64 -14.34 57.74
N PRO A 266 -9.79 -15.04 57.59
CA PRO A 266 -10.88 -14.69 56.64
C PRO A 266 -11.57 -13.33 56.85
N GLN A 267 -11.47 -12.74 58.04
CA GLN A 267 -12.01 -11.40 58.35
C GLN A 267 -11.05 -10.53 59.17
N THR A 268 -9.79 -10.96 59.34
CA THR A 268 -8.80 -10.31 60.20
C THR A 268 -7.59 -9.82 59.40
N GLY A 269 -7.12 -8.62 59.74
CA GLY A 269 -6.10 -7.89 59.00
C GLY A 269 -6.67 -6.82 58.06
N GLY A 270 -5.79 -6.17 57.32
CA GLY A 270 -6.10 -5.13 56.33
C GLY A 270 -6.59 -3.79 56.91
N VAL A 271 -6.48 -2.76 56.08
CA VAL A 271 -6.81 -1.36 56.39
C VAL A 271 -7.91 -0.83 55.47
N ASN A 272 -8.41 0.37 55.73
CA ASN A 272 -9.35 1.03 54.82
C ASN A 272 -8.76 1.09 53.40
N ALA A 273 -9.51 0.62 52.41
CA ALA A 273 -9.01 0.53 51.03
C ALA A 273 -9.05 1.85 50.26
N GLY A 274 -9.75 2.88 50.74
CA GLY A 274 -9.94 4.14 50.02
C GLY A 274 -8.63 4.79 49.54
N PRO A 275 -7.65 5.02 50.43
CA PRO A 275 -6.34 5.58 50.04
C PRO A 275 -5.61 4.72 49.01
N TRP A 276 -5.72 3.39 49.10
CA TRP A 276 -5.08 2.45 48.17
C TRP A 276 -5.75 2.42 46.81
N ILE A 277 -7.08 2.44 46.76
CA ILE A 277 -7.85 2.56 45.51
C ILE A 277 -7.46 3.85 44.80
N TYR A 278 -7.31 4.95 45.55
CA TYR A 278 -6.89 6.23 44.99
C TYR A 278 -5.46 6.19 44.43
N LEU A 279 -4.49 5.63 45.17
CA LEU A 279 -3.12 5.44 44.69
C LEU A 279 -3.06 4.59 43.41
N TYR A 280 -3.74 3.44 43.40
CA TYR A 280 -3.83 2.59 42.22
C TYR A 280 -4.50 3.28 41.04
N THR A 281 -5.57 4.05 41.30
CA THR A 281 -6.25 4.85 40.28
C THR A 281 -5.30 5.86 39.66
N ALA A 282 -4.60 6.64 40.49
CA ALA A 282 -3.64 7.63 40.04
C ALA A 282 -2.51 6.99 39.22
N THR A 283 -1.93 5.88 39.68
CA THR A 283 -0.90 5.14 38.95
C THR A 283 -1.41 4.60 37.61
N VAL A 284 -2.57 3.94 37.57
CA VAL A 284 -3.12 3.38 36.32
C VAL A 284 -3.52 4.50 35.36
N VAL A 285 -4.09 5.60 35.84
CA VAL A 285 -4.41 6.75 34.99
C VAL A 285 -3.13 7.34 34.39
N ALA A 286 -2.10 7.56 35.20
CA ALA A 286 -0.85 8.18 34.78
C ALA A 286 0.00 7.27 33.88
N LEU A 287 0.12 5.97 34.20
CA LEU A 287 0.98 5.03 33.47
C LEU A 287 0.26 4.31 32.33
N VAL A 288 -1.07 4.20 32.37
CA VAL A 288 -1.83 3.45 31.36
C VAL A 288 -2.76 4.36 30.58
N VAL A 289 -3.74 4.98 31.24
CA VAL A 289 -4.82 5.68 30.53
C VAL A 289 -4.28 6.87 29.73
N ILE A 290 -3.54 7.78 30.36
CA ILE A 290 -3.01 8.98 29.71
C ILE A 290 -2.08 8.63 28.54
N PRO A 291 -1.02 7.80 28.72
CA PRO A 291 -0.12 7.47 27.62
C PRO A 291 -0.84 6.74 26.48
N ARG A 292 -1.77 5.83 26.79
CA ARG A 292 -2.58 5.14 25.77
C ARG A 292 -3.48 6.10 25.00
N MET A 293 -4.10 7.07 25.67
CA MET A 293 -4.91 8.09 25.02
C MET A 293 -4.07 8.99 24.11
N VAL A 294 -2.86 9.38 24.54
CA VAL A 294 -1.91 10.14 23.70
C VAL A 294 -1.50 9.34 22.47
N LEU A 295 -1.13 8.07 22.63
CA LEU A 295 -0.78 7.18 21.51
C LEU A 295 -1.99 6.96 20.57
N ALA A 296 -3.20 6.79 21.11
CA ALA A 296 -4.42 6.68 20.31
C ALA A 296 -4.71 7.97 19.51
N ALA A 297 -4.53 9.15 20.13
CA ALA A 297 -4.68 10.43 19.47
C ALA A 297 -3.65 10.62 18.35
N TRP A 298 -2.38 10.28 18.61
CA TRP A 298 -1.31 10.34 17.62
C TRP A 298 -1.59 9.42 16.41
N GLN A 299 -1.97 8.17 16.65
CA GLN A 299 -2.35 7.24 15.58
C GLN A 299 -3.63 7.68 14.86
N GLY A 300 -4.57 8.32 15.56
CA GLY A 300 -5.74 8.96 14.98
C GLY A 300 -5.39 10.11 14.03
N ALA A 301 -4.48 11.00 14.45
CA ALA A 301 -3.98 12.08 13.60
C ALA A 301 -3.22 11.54 12.39
N LYS A 302 -2.37 10.52 12.57
CA LYS A 302 -1.68 9.82 11.48
C LYS A 302 -2.68 9.22 10.48
N ALA A 303 -3.69 8.48 10.96
CA ALA A 303 -4.73 7.89 10.13
C ALA A 303 -5.57 8.94 9.40
N PHE A 304 -5.93 10.04 10.07
CA PHE A 304 -6.67 11.14 9.44
C PHE A 304 -5.85 11.80 8.33
N ARG A 305 -4.58 12.10 8.58
CA ARG A 305 -3.67 12.67 7.58
C ARG A 305 -3.53 11.75 6.37
N LEU A 306 -3.27 10.46 6.60
CA LEU A 306 -3.13 9.45 5.53
C LEU A 306 -4.43 9.24 4.74
N ALA A 307 -5.59 9.28 5.40
CA ALA A 307 -6.87 9.16 4.71
C ALA A 307 -7.22 10.39 3.84
N ARG A 308 -6.73 11.58 4.22
CA ARG A 308 -6.94 12.83 3.45
C ARG A 308 -5.89 13.07 2.37
N HIS A 309 -4.68 12.58 2.59
CA HIS A 309 -3.55 12.68 1.68
C HIS A 309 -3.04 11.27 1.39
N PHE A 310 -3.90 10.47 0.78
CA PHE A 310 -3.56 9.10 0.44
C PHE A 310 -2.47 9.11 -0.63
N PRO A 311 -1.36 8.37 -0.44
CA PRO A 311 -0.31 8.28 -1.43
C PRO A 311 -0.81 7.39 -2.58
N VAL A 312 -1.28 8.04 -3.64
CA VAL A 312 -1.54 7.40 -4.94
C VAL A 312 -0.28 7.55 -5.77
N ALA A 313 -0.07 6.62 -6.70
CA ALA A 313 0.99 6.74 -7.70
C ALA A 313 0.96 8.13 -8.35
N GLY A 314 2.09 8.83 -8.34
CA GLY A 314 2.22 10.17 -8.89
C GLY A 314 2.54 10.14 -10.39
N ARG A 315 3.18 11.22 -10.87
CA ARG A 315 3.60 11.35 -12.28
C ARG A 315 4.73 10.39 -12.66
N GLU A 316 5.42 9.82 -11.69
CA GLU A 316 6.41 8.78 -11.90
C GLU A 316 5.79 7.53 -12.54
N ASP A 317 4.50 7.26 -12.31
CA ASP A 317 3.79 6.09 -12.83
C ASP A 317 3.31 6.29 -14.27
N PHE A 318 3.60 5.30 -15.12
CA PHE A 318 3.27 5.33 -16.54
C PHE A 318 1.77 5.46 -16.82
N TYR A 319 0.93 4.73 -16.08
CA TYR A 319 -0.53 4.79 -16.27
C TYR A 319 -1.04 6.20 -15.99
N ILE A 320 -0.56 6.84 -14.93
CA ILE A 320 -0.93 8.20 -14.58
C ILE A 320 -0.45 9.21 -15.62
N ARG A 321 0.79 9.08 -16.13
CA ARG A 321 1.28 9.92 -17.24
C ARG A 321 0.39 9.78 -18.47
N ARG A 322 0.06 8.56 -18.87
CA ARG A 322 -0.86 8.31 -20.00
C ARG A 322 -2.21 8.98 -19.83
N LEU A 323 -2.82 8.89 -18.64
CA LEU A 323 -4.08 9.58 -18.35
C LEU A 323 -3.96 11.09 -18.46
N LEU A 324 -2.86 11.66 -17.94
CA LEU A 324 -2.64 13.09 -17.98
C LEU A 324 -2.36 13.61 -19.40
N ARG A 325 -1.79 12.79 -20.31
CA ARG A 325 -1.62 13.14 -21.73
C ARG A 325 -2.96 13.42 -22.40
N GLY A 326 -3.94 12.52 -22.24
CA GLY A 326 -5.30 12.71 -22.76
C GLY A 326 -6.03 13.93 -22.20
N ALA A 327 -5.56 14.44 -21.05
CA ALA A 327 -6.09 15.61 -20.37
C ALA A 327 -5.45 16.95 -20.79
N GLY A 328 -4.55 16.96 -21.78
CA GLY A 328 -3.77 18.15 -22.18
C GLY A 328 -2.50 18.35 -21.34
N GLY A 329 -1.99 17.28 -20.73
CA GLY A 329 -0.67 17.25 -20.09
C GLY A 329 0.49 17.27 -21.10
N PRO A 330 1.75 17.18 -20.62
CA PRO A 330 2.93 17.14 -21.49
C PRO A 330 2.81 16.02 -22.52
N PRO A 331 3.32 16.20 -23.75
CA PRO A 331 3.31 15.15 -24.76
C PRO A 331 4.12 13.92 -24.34
N ALA A 332 3.90 12.79 -25.01
CA ALA A 332 4.69 11.59 -24.77
C ALA A 332 6.13 11.78 -25.25
N ASN A 333 7.11 11.30 -24.48
CA ASN A 333 8.51 11.28 -24.89
C ASN A 333 8.93 9.85 -25.22
N ALA A 334 9.33 9.60 -26.48
CA ALA A 334 9.85 8.32 -26.91
C ALA A 334 11.29 8.46 -27.38
N ARG A 335 12.18 7.70 -26.74
CA ARG A 335 13.58 7.56 -27.11
C ARG A 335 13.76 6.26 -27.90
N ILE A 336 14.34 6.34 -29.09
CA ILE A 336 14.63 5.19 -29.95
C ILE A 336 16.13 4.99 -30.00
N THR A 337 16.57 3.78 -29.67
CA THR A 337 17.96 3.37 -29.76
C THR A 337 18.10 2.27 -30.81
N PRO A 338 18.62 2.59 -32.00
CA PRO A 338 19.00 1.57 -32.97
C PRO A 338 20.19 0.76 -32.46
N TYR A 339 20.16 -0.57 -32.62
CA TYR A 339 21.28 -1.44 -32.27
C TYR A 339 21.67 -2.31 -33.46
N ALA A 340 22.97 -2.32 -33.79
CA ALA A 340 23.56 -2.96 -34.96
C ALA A 340 22.79 -2.68 -36.27
N TYR A 341 22.06 -1.56 -36.30
CA TYR A 341 21.15 -1.18 -37.36
C TYR A 341 21.16 0.33 -37.55
N HIS A 342 21.40 0.76 -38.78
CA HIS A 342 21.50 2.16 -39.16
C HIS A 342 20.32 2.51 -40.09
N PRO A 343 19.14 2.84 -39.53
CA PRO A 343 17.97 3.17 -40.34
C PRO A 343 18.24 4.44 -41.16
N GLY A 344 17.90 4.41 -42.45
CA GLY A 344 18.00 5.58 -43.31
C GLY A 344 17.07 6.72 -42.87
N GLU A 345 17.32 7.93 -43.34
CA GLU A 345 16.54 9.14 -42.98
C GLU A 345 15.05 9.04 -43.34
N GLU A 346 14.69 8.29 -44.38
CA GLU A 346 13.29 8.01 -44.72
C GLU A 346 12.62 7.09 -43.70
N THR A 347 13.28 5.98 -43.35
CA THR A 347 12.82 5.04 -42.31
C THR A 347 12.64 5.74 -40.97
N ARG A 348 13.61 6.59 -40.57
CA ARG A 348 13.54 7.39 -39.33
C ARG A 348 12.33 8.34 -39.35
N ARG A 349 12.13 9.07 -40.45
CA ARG A 349 10.99 9.99 -40.61
C ARG A 349 9.66 9.27 -40.56
N ARG A 350 9.52 8.14 -41.24
CA ARG A 350 8.29 7.35 -41.24
C ARG A 350 8.00 6.77 -39.86
N LEU A 351 8.99 6.13 -39.22
CA LEU A 351 8.83 5.60 -37.87
C LEU A 351 8.44 6.69 -36.88
N ALA A 352 9.04 7.89 -36.99
CA ALA A 352 8.66 9.03 -36.15
C ALA A 352 7.23 9.53 -36.41
N ALA A 353 6.73 9.44 -37.65
CA ALA A 353 5.34 9.79 -37.97
C ALA A 353 4.37 8.80 -37.35
N VAL A 354 4.60 7.50 -37.58
CA VAL A 354 3.77 6.42 -37.04
C VAL A 354 3.76 6.43 -35.50
N LEU A 355 4.91 6.67 -34.86
CA LEU A 355 4.98 6.80 -33.40
C LEU A 355 4.22 8.03 -32.88
N ARG A 356 4.19 9.14 -33.61
CA ARG A 356 3.35 10.29 -33.25
C ARG A 356 1.88 9.95 -33.38
N ASP A 357 1.48 9.24 -34.43
CA ASP A 357 0.08 8.81 -34.58
C ASP A 357 -0.32 7.82 -33.47
N ALA A 358 0.59 6.95 -33.04
CA ALA A 358 0.34 5.96 -31.97
C ALA A 358 0.35 6.57 -30.55
N LEU A 359 1.23 7.53 -30.28
CA LEU A 359 1.45 8.12 -28.95
C LEU A 359 0.75 9.47 -28.74
N GLY A 360 0.21 10.04 -29.82
CA GLY A 360 -0.44 11.35 -29.92
C GLY A 360 0.41 12.38 -30.68
N ASP A 361 -0.23 13.23 -31.49
CA ASP A 361 0.40 14.17 -32.43
C ASP A 361 1.54 15.03 -31.83
N GLY A 362 1.45 15.36 -30.54
CA GLY A 362 2.45 16.16 -29.83
C GLY A 362 3.69 15.38 -29.38
N ALA A 363 3.73 14.05 -29.54
CA ALA A 363 4.79 13.19 -29.01
C ALA A 363 6.17 13.60 -29.53
N GLN A 364 7.13 13.70 -28.62
CA GLN A 364 8.53 13.99 -28.93
C GLN A 364 9.27 12.68 -29.18
N ILE A 365 9.77 12.54 -30.40
CA ILE A 365 10.48 11.34 -30.85
C ILE A 365 11.96 11.68 -31.00
N ARG A 366 12.81 11.05 -30.19
CA ARG A 366 14.26 11.26 -30.19
C ARG A 366 14.96 9.96 -30.58
N PHE A 367 15.84 10.04 -31.58
CA PHE A 367 16.70 8.92 -31.95
C PHE A 367 18.09 9.13 -31.35
N ASP A 368 18.61 8.09 -30.71
CA ASP A 368 20.02 8.02 -30.35
C ASP A 368 20.88 7.69 -31.58
N GLU A 369 22.19 7.87 -31.41
CA GLU A 369 23.17 7.26 -32.30
C GLU A 369 23.06 5.74 -32.24
N ALA A 370 23.24 5.08 -33.39
CA ALA A 370 23.16 3.63 -33.46
C ALA A 370 24.29 3.00 -32.63
N VAL A 371 23.92 1.99 -31.85
CA VAL A 371 24.88 1.24 -31.03
C VAL A 371 25.49 0.15 -31.89
N ASP A 372 26.80 0.19 -32.07
CA ASP A 372 27.55 -0.85 -32.77
C ASP A 372 27.79 -2.08 -31.87
N TYR A 373 28.03 -3.23 -32.50
CA TYR A 373 28.43 -4.45 -31.80
C TYR A 373 29.70 -4.22 -30.97
N GLY A 374 29.67 -4.63 -29.70
CA GLY A 374 30.78 -4.48 -28.76
C GLY A 374 30.88 -3.10 -28.10
N ALA A 375 29.95 -2.18 -28.38
CA ALA A 375 29.90 -0.85 -27.78
C ALA A 375 28.83 -0.70 -26.68
N GLU A 376 28.19 -1.79 -26.27
CA GLU A 376 27.00 -1.83 -25.41
C GLU A 376 27.25 -1.18 -24.04
N GLU A 377 28.29 -1.64 -23.35
CA GLU A 377 28.60 -1.21 -21.98
C GLU A 377 28.99 0.29 -21.93
N GLY A 378 29.77 0.72 -22.93
CA GLY A 378 30.16 2.12 -23.10
C GLY A 378 28.96 3.01 -23.40
N TRP A 379 28.06 2.55 -24.28
CA TRP A 379 26.86 3.30 -24.64
C TRP A 379 25.90 3.43 -23.45
N ILE A 380 25.61 2.34 -22.75
CA ILE A 380 24.73 2.34 -21.55
C ILE A 380 25.25 3.32 -20.51
N THR A 381 26.57 3.35 -20.29
CA THR A 381 27.18 4.26 -19.32
C THR A 381 27.08 5.73 -19.74
N ALA A 382 27.30 6.03 -21.03
CA ALA A 382 27.22 7.39 -21.55
C ALA A 382 25.78 7.92 -21.66
N HIS A 383 24.79 7.03 -21.75
CA HIS A 383 23.40 7.37 -22.04
C HIS A 383 22.43 6.85 -20.96
N PRO A 384 22.49 7.39 -19.73
CA PRO A 384 21.60 6.96 -18.66
C PRO A 384 20.11 7.16 -19.04
N PRO A 385 19.19 6.31 -18.53
CA PRO A 385 17.76 6.50 -18.71
C PRO A 385 17.31 7.88 -18.20
N SER A 386 16.42 8.54 -18.93
CA SER A 386 15.81 9.79 -18.47
C SER A 386 14.49 9.50 -17.76
N PRO A 387 14.26 10.07 -16.56
CA PRO A 387 12.95 10.01 -15.89
C PRO A 387 11.83 10.68 -16.70
N GLU A 388 12.18 11.55 -17.65
CA GLU A 388 11.22 12.24 -18.53
C GLU A 388 10.80 11.40 -19.74
N ASP A 389 11.54 10.33 -20.07
CA ASP A 389 11.15 9.42 -21.14
C ASP A 389 9.95 8.57 -20.68
N ASP A 390 8.97 8.43 -21.56
CA ASP A 390 7.83 7.52 -21.35
C ASP A 390 8.09 6.16 -21.98
N TYR A 391 8.85 6.14 -23.08
CA TYR A 391 9.20 4.95 -23.81
C TYR A 391 10.69 4.97 -24.17
N HIS A 392 11.36 3.85 -23.94
CA HIS A 392 12.67 3.56 -24.49
C HIS A 392 12.54 2.35 -25.43
N VAL A 393 12.59 2.64 -26.73
CA VAL A 393 12.34 1.67 -27.79
C VAL A 393 13.67 1.23 -28.39
N LEU A 394 14.04 -0.03 -28.21
CA LEU A 394 15.13 -0.65 -28.94
C LEU A 394 14.67 -0.93 -30.37
N LEU A 395 15.42 -0.44 -31.36
CA LEU A 395 15.13 -0.68 -32.77
C LEU A 395 16.17 -1.63 -33.34
N PHE A 396 15.70 -2.80 -33.77
CA PHE A 396 16.51 -3.80 -34.46
C PHE A 396 16.00 -4.01 -35.88
N THR A 397 16.79 -4.70 -36.70
CA THR A 397 16.35 -5.19 -38.01
C THR A 397 16.05 -6.69 -37.93
N LEU A 398 14.95 -7.14 -38.54
CA LEU A 398 14.59 -8.56 -38.57
C LEU A 398 15.64 -9.40 -39.34
N SER A 399 16.41 -8.75 -40.21
CA SER A 399 17.54 -9.36 -40.93
C SER A 399 18.67 -9.81 -40.03
N ALA A 400 18.88 -9.15 -38.89
CA ALA A 400 19.90 -9.55 -37.92
C ALA A 400 19.53 -10.84 -37.21
N THR A 401 20.54 -11.63 -36.83
CA THR A 401 20.36 -12.84 -36.02
C THR A 401 20.32 -12.46 -34.56
N PRO A 402 19.21 -12.73 -33.84
CA PRO A 402 19.14 -12.41 -32.42
C PRO A 402 20.11 -13.31 -31.65
N GLU A 403 20.85 -12.70 -30.74
CA GLU A 403 21.92 -13.34 -29.95
C GLU A 403 21.74 -12.95 -28.49
N ALA A 404 21.74 -13.94 -27.58
CA ALA A 404 21.55 -13.68 -26.16
C ALA A 404 22.68 -12.86 -25.54
N GLU A 405 23.92 -13.10 -25.97
CA GLU A 405 25.13 -12.44 -25.45
C GLU A 405 25.22 -10.95 -25.81
N ASN A 406 24.52 -10.54 -26.89
CA ASN A 406 24.59 -9.19 -27.44
C ASN A 406 23.23 -8.48 -27.30
N HIS A 407 22.25 -8.88 -28.10
CA HIS A 407 20.91 -8.28 -28.12
C HIS A 407 20.16 -8.50 -26.80
N GLY A 408 20.23 -9.73 -26.27
CA GLY A 408 19.61 -10.08 -24.99
C GLY A 408 20.24 -9.33 -23.83
N ALA A 409 21.58 -9.34 -23.74
CA ALA A 409 22.33 -8.66 -22.70
C ALA A 409 22.07 -7.15 -22.66
N LEU A 410 22.09 -6.46 -23.81
CA LEU A 410 21.74 -5.04 -23.90
C LEU A 410 20.31 -4.78 -23.39
N ALA A 411 19.35 -5.59 -23.82
CA ALA A 411 17.96 -5.45 -23.41
C ALA A 411 17.77 -5.68 -21.91
N ASP A 412 18.43 -6.70 -21.35
CA ASP A 412 18.39 -7.02 -19.92
C ASP A 412 18.98 -5.87 -19.09
N GLU A 413 20.17 -5.38 -19.46
CA GLU A 413 20.84 -4.31 -18.73
C GLU A 413 20.08 -2.98 -18.82
N LEU A 414 19.56 -2.65 -20.01
CA LEU A 414 18.73 -1.46 -20.19
C LEU A 414 17.44 -1.54 -19.37
N ALA A 415 16.75 -2.69 -19.39
CA ALA A 415 15.53 -2.89 -18.60
C ALA A 415 15.81 -2.78 -17.09
N ALA A 416 16.93 -3.34 -16.61
CA ALA A 416 17.35 -3.23 -15.21
C ALA A 416 17.64 -1.77 -14.80
N ARG A 417 18.38 -1.03 -15.63
CA ARG A 417 18.66 0.40 -15.39
C ARG A 417 17.41 1.25 -15.42
N ILE A 418 16.51 1.04 -16.38
CA ILE A 418 15.24 1.76 -16.44
C ILE A 418 14.41 1.49 -15.18
N ALA A 419 14.31 0.24 -14.74
CA ALA A 419 13.60 -0.11 -13.51
C ALA A 419 14.17 0.59 -12.26
N GLN A 420 15.48 0.86 -12.25
CA GLN A 420 16.17 1.53 -11.15
C GLN A 420 16.07 3.07 -11.22
N ASP A 421 16.38 3.65 -12.38
CA ASP A 421 16.61 5.10 -12.54
C ASP A 421 15.39 5.85 -13.11
N ALA A 422 14.54 5.15 -13.87
CA ALA A 422 13.37 5.71 -14.55
C ALA A 422 12.17 4.75 -14.52
N PRO A 423 11.64 4.38 -13.34
CA PRO A 423 10.72 3.24 -13.17
C PRO A 423 9.37 3.34 -13.90
N GLY A 424 9.00 4.52 -14.42
CA GLY A 424 7.81 4.66 -15.27
C GLY A 424 8.09 4.84 -16.76
N CYS A 425 9.34 4.72 -17.19
CA CYS A 425 9.66 4.55 -18.60
C CYS A 425 9.41 3.10 -19.00
N VAL A 426 8.75 2.90 -20.13
CA VAL A 426 8.45 1.57 -20.68
C VAL A 426 9.52 1.18 -21.68
N THR A 427 10.18 0.05 -21.44
CA THR A 427 11.09 -0.54 -22.40
C THR A 427 10.31 -1.37 -23.42
N ALA A 428 10.58 -1.15 -24.71
CA ALA A 428 9.97 -1.91 -25.79
C ALA A 428 10.99 -2.21 -26.90
N ALA A 429 10.66 -3.13 -27.79
CA ALA A 429 11.49 -3.43 -28.96
C ALA A 429 10.65 -3.44 -30.24
N LEU A 430 11.13 -2.74 -31.27
CA LEU A 430 10.60 -2.76 -32.63
C LEU A 430 11.60 -3.48 -33.55
N LEU A 431 11.08 -4.36 -34.40
CA LEU A 431 11.85 -5.08 -35.40
C LEU A 431 11.44 -4.59 -36.79
N ASP A 432 12.35 -3.89 -37.47
CA ASP A 432 12.13 -3.46 -38.84
C ASP A 432 12.14 -4.68 -39.78
N GLU A 433 10.97 -5.00 -40.33
CA GLU A 433 10.76 -6.12 -41.25
C GLU A 433 11.18 -5.76 -42.68
N THR A 434 11.28 -4.48 -43.02
CA THR A 434 11.45 -4.01 -44.40
C THR A 434 12.69 -4.61 -45.07
N PRO A 435 13.90 -4.59 -44.46
CA PRO A 435 15.08 -5.18 -45.09
C PRO A 435 14.95 -6.69 -45.33
N PHE A 436 14.28 -7.40 -44.42
CA PHE A 436 14.09 -8.85 -44.51
C PHE A 436 13.09 -9.21 -45.63
N ARG A 437 11.97 -8.48 -45.68
CA ARG A 437 10.94 -8.63 -46.72
C ARG A 437 11.52 -8.36 -48.11
N ALA A 438 12.32 -7.29 -48.25
CA ALA A 438 12.96 -6.96 -49.52
C ALA A 438 13.92 -8.07 -49.99
N HIS A 439 14.71 -8.66 -49.08
CA HIS A 439 15.67 -9.71 -49.43
C HIS A 439 15.00 -11.01 -49.90
N PHE A 440 13.88 -11.38 -49.27
CA PHE A 440 13.15 -12.62 -49.55
C PHE A 440 11.92 -12.41 -50.45
N ALA A 441 11.78 -11.24 -51.06
CA ALA A 441 10.65 -10.91 -51.92
C ALA A 441 10.51 -11.92 -53.07
N GLY A 442 9.30 -12.45 -53.26
CA GLY A 442 8.99 -13.41 -54.33
C GLY A 442 9.44 -14.85 -54.04
N GLN A 443 10.01 -15.16 -52.88
CA GLN A 443 10.34 -16.53 -52.48
C GLN A 443 9.17 -17.20 -51.75
N ALA A 444 8.96 -18.50 -51.99
CA ALA A 444 7.95 -19.28 -51.27
C ALA A 444 8.33 -19.44 -49.78
N GLY A 445 7.35 -19.31 -48.89
CA GLY A 445 7.53 -19.47 -47.44
C GLY A 445 8.08 -18.24 -46.71
N LEU A 446 7.97 -17.03 -47.29
CA LEU A 446 8.36 -15.79 -46.63
C LEU A 446 7.70 -15.63 -45.24
N ASP A 447 6.39 -15.82 -45.16
CA ASP A 447 5.62 -15.63 -43.92
C ASP A 447 6.07 -16.61 -42.82
N GLU A 448 6.35 -17.86 -43.17
CA GLU A 448 6.84 -18.88 -42.23
C GLU A 448 8.26 -18.55 -41.72
N ARG A 449 9.13 -18.06 -42.62
CA ARG A 449 10.47 -17.59 -42.25
C ARG A 449 10.41 -16.38 -41.31
N MET A 450 9.52 -15.43 -41.59
CA MET A 450 9.30 -14.26 -40.75
C MET A 450 8.78 -14.64 -39.37
N ALA A 451 7.77 -15.52 -39.30
CA ALA A 451 7.22 -16.01 -38.04
C ALA A 451 8.31 -16.71 -37.20
N THR A 452 9.12 -17.57 -37.84
CA THR A 452 10.25 -18.26 -37.19
C THR A 452 11.26 -17.26 -36.65
N ARG A 453 11.60 -16.23 -37.43
CA ARG A 453 12.56 -15.20 -37.04
C ARG A 453 12.05 -14.34 -35.89
N LEU A 454 10.79 -13.92 -35.94
CA LEU A 454 10.13 -13.20 -34.85
C LEU A 454 10.10 -14.00 -33.56
N GLU A 455 9.87 -15.32 -33.64
CA GLU A 455 9.88 -16.19 -32.46
C GLU A 455 11.27 -16.31 -31.84
N ALA A 456 12.33 -16.38 -32.65
CA ALA A 456 13.70 -16.35 -32.15
C ALA A 456 14.00 -15.04 -31.40
N TRP A 457 13.53 -13.90 -31.92
CA TRP A 457 13.65 -12.60 -31.25
C TRP A 457 12.86 -12.55 -29.94
N ARG A 458 11.63 -13.07 -29.91
CA ARG A 458 10.83 -13.16 -28.67
C ARG A 458 11.53 -13.99 -27.61
N SER A 459 12.12 -15.12 -28.00
CA SER A 459 12.86 -15.97 -27.08
C SER A 459 14.05 -15.23 -26.46
N VAL A 460 14.85 -14.53 -27.27
CA VAL A 460 16.03 -13.80 -26.79
C VAL A 460 15.67 -12.61 -25.90
N LEU A 461 14.60 -11.86 -26.21
CA LEU A 461 14.20 -10.67 -25.45
C LEU A 461 13.30 -10.98 -24.25
N SER A 462 12.88 -12.24 -24.08
CA SER A 462 11.99 -12.65 -23.00
C SER A 462 12.60 -12.51 -21.61
N SER A 463 13.93 -12.62 -21.48
CA SER A 463 14.65 -12.41 -20.21
C SER A 463 14.49 -10.97 -19.69
N ALA A 464 14.47 -10.00 -20.62
CA ALA A 464 14.26 -8.59 -20.32
C ALA A 464 12.77 -8.25 -20.06
N GLY A 465 11.86 -9.23 -20.23
CA GLY A 465 10.42 -9.02 -20.17
C GLY A 465 9.86 -8.22 -21.35
N ILE A 466 10.60 -8.13 -22.47
CA ILE A 466 10.21 -7.37 -23.65
C ILE A 466 9.58 -8.29 -24.69
N VAL A 467 8.40 -7.92 -25.19
CA VAL A 467 7.76 -8.59 -26.32
C VAL A 467 8.05 -7.76 -27.58
N PRO A 468 8.94 -8.20 -28.48
CA PRO A 468 9.24 -7.45 -29.69
C PRO A 468 8.04 -7.40 -30.65
N LEU A 469 7.87 -6.25 -31.31
CA LEU A 469 6.86 -6.05 -32.34
C LEU A 469 7.54 -5.90 -33.71
N GLY A 470 7.21 -6.79 -34.64
CA GLY A 470 7.57 -6.63 -36.05
C GLY A 470 6.79 -5.49 -36.69
N VAL A 471 7.48 -4.59 -37.38
CA VAL A 471 6.91 -3.43 -38.07
C VAL A 471 7.39 -3.39 -39.51
N ASP A 472 6.47 -3.27 -40.45
CA ASP A 472 6.82 -3.04 -41.85
C ASP A 472 6.77 -1.54 -42.16
N LEU A 473 7.96 -0.93 -42.26
CA LEU A 473 8.13 0.48 -42.55
C LEU A 473 8.17 0.79 -44.06
N SER A 474 7.76 -0.16 -44.92
CA SER A 474 7.72 0.02 -46.38
C SER A 474 6.32 0.14 -46.97
N HIS A 475 5.33 -0.63 -46.51
CA HIS A 475 4.04 -0.73 -47.21
C HIS A 475 2.78 -0.67 -46.33
N GLU A 476 2.88 -0.77 -45.00
CA GLU A 476 1.70 -0.79 -44.14
C GLU A 476 1.04 0.60 -44.02
N ALA A 477 -0.30 0.66 -44.04
CA ALA A 477 -1.01 1.92 -43.85
C ALA A 477 -0.72 2.47 -42.44
N ASP A 478 -0.33 3.74 -42.36
CA ASP A 478 0.19 4.35 -41.14
C ASP A 478 -0.79 4.23 -39.95
N GLU A 479 -2.10 4.26 -40.20
CA GLU A 479 -3.14 4.09 -39.16
C GLU A 479 -3.17 2.68 -38.55
N ALA A 480 -3.08 1.63 -39.38
CA ALA A 480 -3.07 0.24 -38.91
C ALA A 480 -1.78 -0.08 -38.15
N LEU A 481 -0.66 0.44 -38.66
CA LEU A 481 0.64 0.30 -38.02
C LEU A 481 0.69 1.06 -36.68
N ALA A 482 0.13 2.28 -36.62
CA ALA A 482 0.04 3.05 -35.38
C ALA A 482 -0.79 2.32 -34.31
N GLN A 483 -1.94 1.72 -34.68
CA GLN A 483 -2.74 0.92 -33.75
C GLN A 483 -2.00 -0.32 -33.24
N ARG A 484 -1.25 -0.99 -34.12
CA ARG A 484 -0.40 -2.13 -33.72
C ARG A 484 0.69 -1.70 -32.75
N ILE A 485 1.39 -0.61 -33.04
CA ILE A 485 2.42 -0.04 -32.16
C ILE A 485 1.82 0.38 -30.82
N GLU A 486 0.68 1.08 -30.81
CA GLU A 486 0.00 1.45 -29.57
C GLU A 486 -0.32 0.21 -28.72
N SER A 487 -0.83 -0.86 -29.34
CA SER A 487 -1.17 -2.10 -28.62
C SER A 487 0.08 -2.83 -28.08
N GLY A 488 1.20 -2.79 -28.80
CA GLY A 488 2.45 -3.46 -28.44
C GLY A 488 3.31 -2.68 -27.44
N LEU A 489 3.22 -1.35 -27.44
CA LEU A 489 3.91 -0.48 -26.49
C LEU A 489 3.19 -0.38 -25.12
N LEU A 490 2.08 -1.08 -24.92
CA LEU A 490 1.41 -1.19 -23.62
C LEU A 490 1.92 -2.44 -22.88
N PRO A 491 2.84 -2.28 -21.90
CA PRO A 491 3.44 -3.42 -21.25
C PRO A 491 2.43 -4.09 -20.30
N ASP A 492 2.36 -5.42 -20.35
CA ASP A 492 1.63 -6.24 -19.36
C ASP A 492 2.15 -6.04 -17.92
N GLY A 493 3.45 -5.72 -17.77
CA GLY A 493 4.13 -5.58 -16.47
C GLY A 493 4.04 -4.18 -15.86
N ALA A 494 4.37 -3.12 -16.60
CA ALA A 494 4.46 -1.76 -16.03
C ALA A 494 3.10 -1.14 -15.69
N LEU A 495 2.02 -1.64 -16.28
CA LEU A 495 0.66 -1.27 -15.90
C LEU A 495 0.22 -1.89 -14.55
N ARG A 496 0.82 -3.02 -14.16
CA ARG A 496 0.57 -3.73 -12.90
C ARG A 496 1.44 -3.22 -11.73
N GLY A 497 2.63 -2.67 -12.03
CA GLY A 497 3.63 -2.14 -11.08
C GLY A 497 3.18 -0.92 -10.28
#